data_AF-A0A661C7L6-F1
#
_entry.id   AF-A0A661C7L6-F1
#
_cell.length_a   1.000
_cell.length_b   1.000
_cell.length_c   1.000
_cell.angle_alpha   90.00
_cell.angle_beta   90.00
_cell.angle_gamma   90.00
#
_symmetry.space_group_name_H-M   'P 1'
#
loop_
_entity.id
_entity.type
_entity.pdbx_description
1 polymer ?
#
loop_
_entity_poly.entity_id
_entity_poly.type
_entity_poly.pdbx_seq_one_letter_code
_entity_poly.pdbx_strand_id
1 'polypeptide(L)'
;LRKVFWGVTEFQHLVDIINQTDLVENIDTEDKLGQPMINLALINDWGTVDLFIMPYFRERTFPGIEGRPRNQPVVDDDLAEYESSAEETHIDFAIRYSHYFGDWDVGIAHFYGTSRDPRSFLTMNSSGAPVLAPFYDIINQTSIDLQATKGNMLWKLEALHRSGQGSTYNAVAGGFEYTFVGIFDSSIDLGILGEYHYDGRGEDALTFFEDDIATGMRFAFNDAQSSEALMGLIWDRDSGGKFLKIEASRRIGNDWLLEMEGRFLFDMSPSDPAFALSRDDYLELFLTYNF
;
A
#
# COMPACT_ATOMS: atom_id res chain seq x y z
N LEU A 1 -16.63 7.07 9.27
CA LEU A 1 -15.37 6.84 8.53
C LEU A 1 -14.72 5.59 9.12
N ARG A 2 -14.31 4.62 8.29
CA ARG A 2 -13.63 3.40 8.75
C ARG A 2 -12.40 3.16 7.88
N LYS A 3 -11.32 2.66 8.47
CA LYS A 3 -10.19 2.07 7.74
C LYS A 3 -10.38 0.55 7.74
N VAL A 4 -10.38 -0.07 6.57
CA VAL A 4 -10.51 -1.53 6.40
C VAL A 4 -9.32 -2.03 5.62
N PHE A 5 -8.54 -2.94 6.19
CA PHE A 5 -7.35 -3.46 5.55
C PHE A 5 -7.57 -4.90 5.10
N TRP A 6 -7.11 -5.23 3.91
CA TRP A 6 -6.80 -6.60 3.54
C TRP A 6 -5.61 -6.65 2.59
N GLY A 7 -4.77 -7.64 2.82
CA GLY A 7 -3.47 -7.81 2.20
C GLY A 7 -2.63 -8.70 3.10
N VAL A 8 -1.65 -9.37 2.52
CA VAL A 8 -0.77 -10.34 3.17
C VAL A 8 0.70 -10.07 2.85
N THR A 9 1.03 -9.46 1.71
CA THR A 9 2.41 -9.09 1.36
C THR A 9 2.93 -7.92 2.19
N GLU A 10 4.25 -7.77 2.28
CA GLU A 10 4.92 -6.85 3.18
C GLU A 10 5.21 -5.48 2.56
N PHE A 11 5.69 -5.46 1.33
CA PHE A 11 6.21 -4.22 0.72
C PHE A 11 5.16 -3.42 -0.03
N GLN A 12 4.10 -4.10 -0.44
CA GLN A 12 2.97 -3.53 -1.16
C GLN A 12 1.75 -4.36 -0.83
N HIS A 13 0.63 -3.72 -0.50
CA HIS A 13 -0.67 -4.38 -0.33
C HIS A 13 -1.48 -4.20 -1.61
N LEU A 14 -1.14 -4.99 -2.63
CA LEU A 14 -1.68 -4.90 -3.98
C LEU A 14 -3.21 -4.97 -4.03
N VAL A 15 -3.83 -5.79 -3.18
CA VAL A 15 -5.29 -6.01 -3.20
C VAL A 15 -6.09 -5.02 -2.35
N ASP A 16 -5.43 -4.17 -1.55
CA ASP A 16 -6.10 -3.18 -0.70
C ASP A 16 -6.64 -2.02 -1.55
N ILE A 17 -7.97 -1.99 -1.74
CA ILE A 17 -8.64 -1.07 -2.67
C ILE A 17 -9.77 -0.26 -2.03
N ILE A 18 -10.07 -0.48 -0.75
CA ILE A 18 -11.22 0.19 -0.11
C ILE A 18 -10.87 1.60 0.31
N ASN A 19 -9.75 1.74 1.01
CA ASN A 19 -9.36 3.02 1.56
C ASN A 19 -8.55 3.82 0.54
N GLN A 20 -8.73 5.12 0.58
CA GLN A 20 -7.85 6.03 -0.11
C GLN A 20 -6.52 6.18 0.63
N THR A 21 -5.42 6.19 -0.12
CA THR A 21 -4.07 6.47 0.38
C THR A 21 -3.89 7.95 0.71
N ASP A 22 -3.08 8.26 1.71
CA ASP A 22 -2.59 9.60 2.03
C ASP A 22 -1.11 9.73 1.64
N LEU A 23 -0.82 10.40 0.53
CA LEU A 23 0.58 10.60 0.09
C LEU A 23 1.27 11.77 0.80
N VAL A 24 0.55 12.52 1.64
CA VAL A 24 1.15 13.58 2.46
C VAL A 24 1.80 12.99 3.70
N GLU A 25 1.24 11.90 4.25
CA GLU A 25 1.79 11.19 5.40
C GLU A 25 3.01 10.35 4.99
N ASN A 26 2.87 9.45 4.02
CA ASN A 26 3.99 8.61 3.56
C ASN A 26 3.88 8.25 2.07
N ILE A 27 5.04 8.05 1.43
CA ILE A 27 5.16 7.68 0.01
C ILE A 27 5.04 6.18 -0.23
N ASP A 28 5.16 5.35 0.81
CA ASP A 28 5.03 3.89 0.71
C ASP A 28 3.60 3.41 0.44
N THR A 29 2.63 4.32 0.52
CA THR A 29 1.20 4.09 0.31
C THR A 29 0.48 3.29 1.40
N GLU A 30 1.12 3.04 2.54
CA GLU A 30 0.54 2.28 3.66
C GLU A 30 -0.43 3.15 4.48
N ASP A 31 -0.18 4.46 4.59
CA ASP A 31 -1.07 5.38 5.25
C ASP A 31 -2.37 5.60 4.48
N LYS A 32 -3.48 5.26 5.14
CA LYS A 32 -4.82 5.37 4.57
C LYS A 32 -5.65 6.45 5.24
N LEU A 33 -6.35 7.25 4.44
CA LEU A 33 -7.36 8.22 4.89
C LEU A 33 -8.60 7.53 5.48
N GLY A 34 -8.91 6.32 5.02
CA GLY A 34 -10.16 5.61 5.31
C GLY A 34 -11.34 6.12 4.47
N GLN A 35 -12.45 5.38 4.50
CA GLN A 35 -13.56 5.57 3.56
C GLN A 35 -14.93 5.64 4.27
N PRO A 36 -15.84 6.56 3.87
CA PRO A 36 -17.23 6.52 4.31
C PRO A 36 -17.91 5.28 3.76
N MET A 37 -18.46 4.44 4.64
CA MET A 37 -19.05 3.17 4.23
C MET A 37 -20.09 2.65 5.21
N ILE A 38 -20.95 1.79 4.69
CA ILE A 38 -21.75 0.82 5.43
C ILE A 38 -21.15 -0.55 5.13
N ASN A 39 -20.84 -1.31 6.17
CA ASN A 39 -20.30 -2.67 6.07
C ASN A 39 -21.23 -3.64 6.82
N LEU A 40 -21.64 -4.71 6.15
CA LEU A 40 -22.36 -5.84 6.74
C LEU A 40 -21.44 -7.06 6.68
N ALA A 41 -21.09 -7.60 7.84
CA ALA A 41 -20.31 -8.82 7.98
C ALA A 41 -21.21 -10.00 8.36
N LEU A 42 -21.22 -11.04 7.54
CA LEU A 42 -21.94 -12.30 7.77
C LEU A 42 -20.93 -13.37 8.16
N ILE A 43 -20.80 -13.61 9.46
CA ILE A 43 -19.81 -14.52 10.03
C ILE A 43 -20.46 -15.89 10.26
N ASN A 44 -19.94 -16.93 9.63
CA ASN A 44 -20.42 -18.30 9.76
C ASN A 44 -19.25 -19.30 9.85
N ASP A 45 -19.55 -20.56 10.19
CA ASP A 45 -18.53 -21.62 10.29
C ASP A 45 -17.82 -21.91 8.96
N TRP A 46 -18.46 -21.62 7.83
CA TRP A 46 -17.90 -21.80 6.48
C TRP A 46 -17.13 -20.57 5.98
N GLY A 47 -16.96 -19.53 6.80
CA GLY A 47 -16.26 -18.30 6.44
C GLY A 47 -17.07 -17.03 6.70
N THR A 48 -16.44 -15.91 6.39
CA THR A 48 -17.01 -14.57 6.54
C THR A 48 -17.29 -13.99 5.17
N VAL A 49 -18.48 -13.41 4.99
CA VAL A 49 -18.82 -12.59 3.82
C VAL A 49 -19.03 -11.15 4.27
N ASP A 50 -18.19 -10.26 3.78
CA ASP A 50 -18.32 -8.82 3.97
C ASP A 50 -18.94 -8.17 2.73
N LEU A 51 -19.96 -7.35 2.96
CA LEU A 51 -20.60 -6.53 1.95
C LEU A 51 -20.37 -5.05 2.28
N PHE A 52 -19.88 -4.28 1.32
CA PHE A 52 -19.55 -2.87 1.48
C PHE A 52 -20.36 -2.01 0.51
N ILE A 53 -20.90 -0.92 1.04
CA ILE A 53 -21.49 0.17 0.26
C ILE A 53 -20.80 1.46 0.69
N MET A 54 -20.26 2.20 -0.26
CA MET A 54 -19.49 3.41 -0.04
C MET A 54 -20.19 4.58 -0.76
N PRO A 55 -21.03 5.35 -0.05
CA PRO A 55 -21.89 6.37 -0.67
C PRO A 55 -21.17 7.69 -0.98
N TYR A 56 -19.91 7.83 -0.59
CA TYR A 56 -19.14 9.04 -0.79
C TYR A 56 -17.65 8.73 -0.91
N PHE A 57 -17.04 9.10 -2.03
CA PHE A 57 -15.64 8.97 -2.34
C PHE A 57 -14.81 10.08 -1.69
N ARG A 58 -13.55 9.77 -1.37
CA ARG A 58 -12.58 10.74 -0.89
C ARG A 58 -11.39 10.77 -1.84
N GLU A 59 -11.06 11.96 -2.31
CA GLU A 59 -9.87 12.19 -3.11
C GLU A 59 -8.60 11.84 -2.34
N ARG A 60 -7.58 11.44 -3.09
CA ARG A 60 -6.23 11.20 -2.58
C ARG A 60 -5.64 12.56 -2.25
N THR A 61 -5.00 12.66 -1.10
CA THR A 61 -4.25 13.85 -0.70
C THR A 61 -2.86 13.81 -1.34
N PHE A 62 -2.48 14.89 -2.01
CA PHE A 62 -1.17 15.01 -2.63
C PHE A 62 -0.33 16.13 -1.97
N PRO A 63 0.99 15.95 -1.85
CA PRO A 63 1.90 17.01 -1.40
C PRO A 63 1.89 18.22 -2.36
N GLY A 64 1.57 19.40 -1.82
CA GLY A 64 1.55 20.65 -2.57
C GLY A 64 2.94 21.28 -2.83
N ILE A 65 2.96 22.56 -3.23
CA ILE A 65 4.18 23.30 -3.56
C ILE A 65 5.12 23.51 -2.35
N GLU A 66 4.61 23.40 -1.12
CA GLU A 66 5.43 23.48 0.09
C GLU A 66 5.69 22.09 0.71
N GLY A 67 4.97 21.06 0.25
CA GLY A 67 5.10 19.69 0.71
C GLY A 67 6.29 18.97 0.08
N ARG A 68 6.91 18.08 0.86
CA ARG A 68 7.95 17.14 0.45
C ARG A 68 7.74 15.82 1.19
N PRO A 69 8.03 14.67 0.57
CA PRO A 69 8.42 14.47 -0.84
C PRO A 69 7.26 14.75 -1.82
N ARG A 70 7.52 15.03 -3.10
CA ARG A 70 6.44 15.38 -4.06
C ARG A 70 6.76 15.06 -5.53
N ASN A 71 5.71 14.98 -6.34
CA ASN A 71 5.82 14.95 -7.80
C ASN A 71 6.26 16.31 -8.39
N GLN A 72 6.87 16.26 -9.58
CA GLN A 72 7.16 17.45 -10.38
C GLN A 72 6.83 17.20 -11.86
N PRO A 73 5.82 17.87 -12.44
CA PRO A 73 4.98 18.92 -11.86
C PRO A 73 4.13 18.49 -10.65
N VAL A 74 3.72 19.45 -9.81
CA VAL A 74 2.87 19.17 -8.65
C VAL A 74 1.48 18.71 -9.08
N VAL A 75 0.82 17.93 -8.24
CA VAL A 75 -0.59 17.55 -8.43
C VAL A 75 -1.46 18.70 -7.90
N ASP A 76 -2.49 19.05 -8.67
CA ASP A 76 -3.48 20.09 -8.33
C ASP A 76 -4.84 19.40 -8.15
N ASP A 77 -5.16 19.11 -6.88
CA ASP A 77 -6.33 18.33 -6.48
C ASP A 77 -7.64 19.09 -6.78
N ASP A 78 -7.60 20.43 -6.84
CA ASP A 78 -8.75 21.27 -7.22
C ASP A 78 -9.19 21.05 -8.69
N LEU A 79 -8.34 20.40 -9.49
CA LEU A 79 -8.62 20.04 -10.89
C LEU A 79 -8.98 18.56 -11.05
N ALA A 80 -9.34 17.87 -9.96
CA ALA A 80 -9.77 16.48 -10.01
C ALA A 80 -10.95 16.27 -10.98
N GLU A 81 -10.82 15.26 -11.82
CA GLU A 81 -11.86 14.83 -12.76
C GLU A 81 -12.30 13.40 -12.45
N TYR A 82 -13.55 13.09 -12.80
CA TYR A 82 -14.19 11.81 -12.53
C TYR A 82 -14.76 11.22 -13.81
N GLU A 83 -14.64 9.90 -13.98
CA GLU A 83 -15.35 9.21 -15.06
C GLU A 83 -16.88 9.24 -14.83
N SER A 84 -17.31 9.12 -13.57
CA SER A 84 -18.72 9.19 -13.20
C SER A 84 -19.19 10.64 -13.09
N SER A 85 -20.33 10.95 -13.71
CA SER A 85 -21.01 12.26 -13.54
C SER A 85 -21.55 12.49 -12.13
N ALA A 86 -21.57 11.47 -11.27
CA ALA A 86 -21.91 11.62 -9.85
C ALA A 86 -20.70 12.04 -9.00
N GLU A 87 -19.50 12.13 -9.59
CA GLU A 87 -18.27 12.58 -8.94
C GLU A 87 -18.05 11.84 -7.61
N GLU A 88 -17.80 12.59 -6.53
CA GLU A 88 -17.60 12.08 -5.18
C GLU A 88 -18.81 11.29 -4.64
N THR A 89 -20.02 11.53 -5.18
CA THR A 89 -21.26 10.88 -4.71
C THR A 89 -21.60 9.59 -5.46
N HIS A 90 -20.73 9.14 -6.36
CA HIS A 90 -20.84 7.81 -6.94
C HIS A 90 -20.82 6.74 -5.82
N ILE A 91 -21.75 5.79 -5.90
CA ILE A 91 -21.86 4.73 -4.89
C ILE A 91 -20.97 3.56 -5.33
N ASP A 92 -19.91 3.32 -4.58
CA ASP A 92 -19.01 2.19 -4.79
C ASP A 92 -19.48 0.97 -3.98
N PHE A 93 -19.17 -0.22 -4.50
CA PHE A 93 -19.54 -1.50 -3.90
C PHE A 93 -18.34 -2.42 -3.79
N ALA A 94 -18.29 -3.21 -2.72
CA ALA A 94 -17.36 -4.32 -2.64
C ALA A 94 -18.00 -5.52 -1.93
N ILE A 95 -17.52 -6.70 -2.30
CA ILE A 95 -17.79 -7.95 -1.60
C ILE A 95 -16.47 -8.64 -1.34
N ARG A 96 -16.32 -9.22 -0.15
CA ARG A 96 -15.18 -10.06 0.20
C ARG A 96 -15.66 -11.32 0.90
N TYR A 97 -15.14 -12.45 0.47
CA TYR A 97 -15.24 -13.70 1.20
C TYR A 97 -13.87 -14.03 1.78
N SER A 98 -13.82 -14.40 3.06
CA SER A 98 -12.59 -14.86 3.71
C SER A 98 -12.84 -16.09 4.58
N HIS A 99 -11.89 -17.02 4.57
CA HIS A 99 -11.92 -18.19 5.44
C HIS A 99 -10.51 -18.74 5.65
N TYR A 100 -10.35 -19.55 6.70
CA TYR A 100 -9.12 -20.26 6.97
C TYR A 100 -9.36 -21.78 6.90
N PHE A 101 -8.41 -22.50 6.31
CA PHE A 101 -8.45 -23.95 6.11
C PHE A 101 -7.16 -24.58 6.63
N GLY A 102 -7.17 -24.99 7.90
CA GLY A 102 -5.97 -25.47 8.58
C GLY A 102 -4.94 -24.35 8.67
N ASP A 103 -3.83 -24.48 7.94
CA ASP A 103 -2.74 -23.51 7.93
C ASP A 103 -2.88 -22.43 6.85
N TRP A 104 -3.95 -22.47 6.05
CA TRP A 104 -4.17 -21.54 4.94
C TRP A 104 -5.20 -20.49 5.32
N ASP A 105 -4.90 -19.22 5.07
CA ASP A 105 -5.86 -18.12 5.06
C ASP A 105 -6.15 -17.72 3.61
N VAL A 106 -7.42 -17.59 3.26
CA VAL A 106 -7.88 -17.34 1.89
C VAL A 106 -8.86 -16.18 1.88
N GLY A 107 -8.60 -15.19 1.03
CA GLY A 107 -9.50 -14.09 0.71
C GLY A 107 -9.78 -14.02 -0.79
N ILE A 108 -11.03 -13.75 -1.15
CA ILE A 108 -11.45 -13.41 -2.51
C ILE A 108 -12.33 -12.17 -2.41
N ALA A 109 -12.05 -11.16 -3.21
CA ALA A 109 -12.82 -9.93 -3.22
C ALA A 109 -13.16 -9.47 -4.63
N HIS A 110 -14.24 -8.69 -4.73
CA HIS A 110 -14.59 -7.95 -5.93
C HIS A 110 -15.00 -6.53 -5.55
N PHE A 111 -14.45 -5.54 -6.23
CA PHE A 111 -14.70 -4.12 -6.08
C PHE A 111 -15.21 -3.54 -7.40
N TYR A 112 -16.28 -2.77 -7.32
CA TYR A 112 -16.79 -1.93 -8.41
C TYR A 112 -16.97 -0.52 -7.89
N GLY A 113 -16.27 0.44 -8.49
CA GLY A 113 -16.37 1.84 -8.05
C GLY A 113 -15.21 2.69 -8.52
N THR A 114 -15.13 3.90 -7.97
CA THR A 114 -14.09 4.87 -8.26
C THR A 114 -12.69 4.31 -7.90
N SER A 115 -11.70 4.46 -8.75
CA SER A 115 -10.34 3.97 -8.49
C SER A 115 -9.72 4.67 -7.30
N ARG A 116 -8.96 3.93 -6.47
CA ARG A 116 -8.13 4.53 -5.41
C ARG A 116 -6.74 4.93 -5.91
N ASP A 117 -6.41 4.59 -7.15
CA ASP A 117 -5.19 4.92 -7.86
C ASP A 117 -5.53 5.81 -9.06
N PRO A 118 -5.65 7.14 -8.90
CA PRO A 118 -6.00 8.02 -10.01
C PRO A 118 -4.91 8.05 -11.07
N ARG A 119 -5.31 8.24 -12.33
CA ARG A 119 -4.37 8.62 -13.39
C ARG A 119 -4.09 10.11 -13.29
N SER A 120 -2.89 10.53 -13.65
CA SER A 120 -2.55 11.95 -13.71
C SER A 120 -2.36 12.37 -15.15
N PHE A 121 -2.89 13.52 -15.53
CA PHE A 121 -2.64 14.12 -16.84
C PHE A 121 -2.10 15.54 -16.71
N LEU A 122 -1.20 15.90 -17.60
CA LEU A 122 -0.58 17.22 -17.61
C LEU A 122 -1.57 18.27 -18.13
N THR A 123 -1.83 19.30 -17.34
CA THR A 123 -2.68 20.43 -17.70
C THR A 123 -2.08 21.75 -17.21
N MET A 124 -2.73 22.88 -17.49
CA MET A 124 -2.36 24.19 -17.01
C MET A 124 -3.35 24.67 -15.96
N ASN A 125 -2.86 25.11 -14.80
CA ASN A 125 -3.73 25.72 -13.80
C ASN A 125 -4.14 27.15 -14.21
N SER A 126 -4.95 27.80 -13.38
CA SER A 126 -5.45 29.18 -13.59
C SER A 126 -4.34 30.24 -13.75
N SER A 127 -3.13 29.96 -13.26
CA SER A 127 -1.95 30.84 -13.39
C SER A 127 -1.13 30.58 -14.66
N GLY A 128 -1.48 29.56 -15.45
CA GLY A 128 -0.75 29.11 -16.62
C GLY A 128 0.49 28.27 -16.30
N ALA A 129 0.60 27.76 -15.07
CA ALA A 129 1.66 26.85 -14.67
C ALA A 129 1.28 25.40 -15.00
N PRO A 130 2.23 24.57 -15.48
CA PRO A 130 1.98 23.16 -15.71
C PRO A 130 1.77 22.43 -14.37
N VAL A 131 0.69 21.67 -14.27
CA VAL A 131 0.31 20.85 -13.11
C VAL A 131 -0.21 19.49 -13.57
N LEU A 132 -0.25 18.52 -12.67
CA LEU A 132 -0.90 17.24 -12.88
C LEU A 132 -2.32 17.30 -12.29
N ALA A 133 -3.34 17.02 -13.10
CA ALA A 133 -4.70 16.87 -12.63
C ALA A 133 -5.02 15.37 -12.44
N PRO A 134 -5.55 14.96 -11.28
CA PRO A 134 -5.94 13.57 -11.06
C PRO A 134 -7.26 13.26 -11.78
N PHE A 135 -7.35 12.07 -12.36
CA PHE A 135 -8.53 11.51 -13.01
C PHE A 135 -8.89 10.19 -12.35
N TYR A 136 -10.10 10.13 -11.79
CA TYR A 136 -10.63 8.96 -11.10
C TYR A 136 -11.54 8.13 -12.02
N ASP A 137 -10.98 7.04 -12.53
CA ASP A 137 -11.68 6.05 -13.35
C ASP A 137 -12.68 5.21 -12.52
N ILE A 138 -13.73 4.68 -13.15
CA ILE A 138 -14.55 3.60 -12.58
C ILE A 138 -13.92 2.26 -12.94
N ILE A 139 -13.60 1.47 -11.93
CA ILE A 139 -12.91 0.19 -12.11
C ILE A 139 -13.77 -0.99 -11.68
N ASN A 140 -13.48 -2.14 -12.29
CA ASN A 140 -13.86 -3.45 -11.77
C ASN A 140 -12.58 -4.18 -11.41
N GLN A 141 -12.42 -4.53 -10.14
CA GLN A 141 -11.27 -5.28 -9.63
C GLN A 141 -11.74 -6.56 -8.97
N THR A 142 -11.25 -7.70 -9.43
CA THR A 142 -11.33 -8.96 -8.69
C THR A 142 -9.97 -9.28 -8.12
N SER A 143 -9.90 -9.69 -6.87
CA SER A 143 -8.65 -10.00 -6.21
C SER A 143 -8.73 -11.26 -5.36
N ILE A 144 -7.56 -11.85 -5.14
CA ILE A 144 -7.33 -12.94 -4.20
C ILE A 144 -6.14 -12.60 -3.31
N ASP A 145 -6.22 -13.01 -2.05
CA ASP A 145 -5.11 -13.02 -1.11
C ASP A 145 -5.04 -14.38 -0.42
N LEU A 146 -3.82 -14.88 -0.29
CA LEU A 146 -3.52 -16.22 0.17
C LEU A 146 -2.31 -16.17 1.09
N GLN A 147 -2.46 -16.73 2.28
CA GLN A 147 -1.38 -16.88 3.23
C GLN A 147 -1.31 -18.32 3.73
N ALA A 148 -0.11 -18.85 3.95
CA ALA A 148 0.07 -20.15 4.55
C ALA A 148 1.23 -20.18 5.55
N THR A 149 0.97 -20.62 6.78
CA THR A 149 1.98 -20.73 7.83
C THR A 149 2.42 -22.18 8.01
N LYS A 150 3.67 -22.49 7.67
CA LYS A 150 4.24 -23.85 7.72
C LYS A 150 5.50 -23.86 8.60
N GLY A 151 5.29 -24.12 9.89
CA GLY A 151 6.37 -24.04 10.88
C GLY A 151 6.85 -22.59 10.98
N ASN A 152 8.13 -22.36 10.68
CA ASN A 152 8.73 -21.03 10.69
C ASN A 152 8.68 -20.32 9.33
N MET A 153 8.03 -20.92 8.32
CA MET A 153 7.90 -20.35 6.98
C MET A 153 6.49 -19.82 6.79
N LEU A 154 6.37 -18.57 6.38
CA LEU A 154 5.15 -17.92 5.97
C LEU A 154 5.19 -17.70 4.46
N TRP A 155 4.17 -18.18 3.75
CA TRP A 155 3.99 -17.93 2.31
C TRP A 155 2.86 -16.95 2.10
N LYS A 156 3.05 -16.00 1.18
CA LYS A 156 2.12 -14.90 0.92
C LYS A 156 1.93 -14.74 -0.58
N LEU A 157 0.69 -14.52 -1.02
CA LEU A 157 0.35 -14.25 -2.40
C LEU A 157 -0.87 -13.35 -2.46
N GLU A 158 -0.77 -12.30 -3.26
CA GLU A 158 -1.80 -11.37 -3.65
C GLU A 158 -1.86 -11.34 -5.18
N ALA A 159 -3.07 -11.36 -5.73
CA ALA A 159 -3.25 -11.17 -7.17
C ALA A 159 -4.54 -10.44 -7.46
N LEU A 160 -4.54 -9.63 -8.52
CA LEU A 160 -5.72 -8.94 -9.00
C LEU A 160 -5.87 -8.99 -10.51
N HIS A 161 -7.12 -8.82 -10.94
CA HIS A 161 -7.53 -8.59 -12.31
C HIS A 161 -8.37 -7.31 -12.33
N ARG A 162 -7.92 -6.28 -13.05
CA ARG A 162 -8.57 -4.96 -13.07
C ARG A 162 -8.91 -4.51 -14.49
N SER A 163 -10.08 -3.90 -14.65
CA SER A 163 -10.54 -3.22 -15.87
C SER A 163 -11.17 -1.87 -15.53
N GLY A 164 -11.36 -1.00 -16.54
CA GLY A 164 -11.94 0.34 -16.40
C GLY A 164 -10.92 1.48 -16.43
N GLN A 165 -9.66 1.18 -16.14
CA GLN A 165 -8.55 2.12 -16.16
C GLN A 165 -7.64 1.89 -17.38
N GLY A 166 -8.18 2.08 -18.58
CA GLY A 166 -7.48 1.75 -19.83
C GLY A 166 -7.60 0.26 -20.22
N SER A 167 -6.50 -0.37 -20.62
CA SER A 167 -6.48 -1.80 -20.93
C SER A 167 -6.70 -2.64 -19.67
N THR A 168 -7.35 -3.80 -19.84
CA THR A 168 -7.48 -4.76 -18.73
C THR A 168 -6.13 -5.38 -18.43
N TYR A 169 -5.77 -5.46 -17.16
CA TYR A 169 -4.48 -5.97 -16.72
C TYR A 169 -4.61 -6.87 -15.50
N ASN A 170 -3.53 -7.60 -15.20
CA ASN A 170 -3.38 -8.38 -13.99
C ASN A 170 -2.13 -7.92 -13.26
N ALA A 171 -2.13 -8.01 -11.94
CA ALA A 171 -0.96 -7.78 -11.12
C ALA A 171 -0.86 -8.86 -10.05
N VAL A 172 0.36 -9.15 -9.60
CA VAL A 172 0.66 -10.17 -8.60
C VAL A 172 1.75 -9.64 -7.67
N ALA A 173 1.57 -9.82 -6.37
CA ALA A 173 2.63 -9.67 -5.38
C ALA A 173 2.71 -10.96 -4.57
N GLY A 174 3.89 -11.55 -4.42
CA GLY A 174 3.99 -12.82 -3.73
C GLY A 174 5.38 -13.12 -3.24
N GLY A 175 5.45 -13.86 -2.14
CA GLY A 175 6.71 -14.07 -1.45
C GLY A 175 6.64 -14.98 -0.25
N PHE A 176 7.67 -14.89 0.56
CA PHE A 176 7.81 -15.67 1.77
C PHE A 176 8.55 -14.90 2.86
N GLU A 177 8.37 -15.36 4.08
CA GLU A 177 9.16 -14.97 5.23
C GLU A 177 9.58 -16.22 6.01
N TYR A 178 10.86 -16.33 6.33
CA TYR A 178 11.38 -17.37 7.21
C TYR A 178 11.90 -16.77 8.52
N THR A 179 11.40 -17.28 9.65
CA THR A 179 11.79 -16.79 10.98
C THR A 179 12.82 -17.71 11.64
N PHE A 180 14.01 -17.16 11.89
CA PHE A 180 15.01 -17.74 12.79
C PHE A 180 14.67 -17.33 14.22
N VAL A 181 14.19 -18.31 15.01
CA VAL A 181 13.76 -18.08 16.38
C VAL A 181 14.96 -18.07 17.33
N GLY A 182 15.03 -17.08 18.21
CA GLY A 182 16.04 -16.98 19.26
C GLY A 182 17.48 -16.91 18.76
N ILE A 183 17.76 -16.00 17.82
CA ILE A 183 19.13 -15.84 17.29
C ILE A 183 20.12 -15.49 18.41
N PHE A 184 21.33 -16.04 18.32
CA PHE A 184 22.41 -15.83 19.30
C PHE A 184 22.03 -16.18 20.75
N ASP A 185 21.21 -17.22 20.96
CA ASP A 185 20.72 -17.65 22.28
C ASP A 185 19.99 -16.53 23.05
N SER A 186 19.32 -15.63 22.32
CA SER A 186 18.54 -14.52 22.87
C SER A 186 17.04 -14.73 22.70
N SER A 187 16.23 -13.75 23.14
CA SER A 187 14.80 -13.70 22.84
C SER A 187 14.48 -13.11 21.47
N ILE A 188 15.50 -12.68 20.71
CA ILE A 188 15.32 -11.96 19.45
C ILE A 188 15.08 -12.98 18.33
N ASP A 189 14.03 -12.75 17.55
CA ASP A 189 13.75 -13.49 16.33
C ASP A 189 14.15 -12.65 15.11
N LEU A 190 14.69 -13.31 14.09
CA LEU A 190 15.06 -12.70 12.81
C LEU A 190 14.22 -13.31 11.69
N GLY A 191 13.32 -12.51 11.10
CA GLY A 191 12.63 -12.81 9.85
C GLY A 191 13.48 -12.42 8.65
N ILE A 192 13.60 -13.31 7.66
CA ILE A 192 14.14 -12.99 6.32
C ILE A 192 13.00 -13.06 5.33
N LEU A 193 12.78 -11.97 4.61
CA LEU A 193 11.67 -11.77 3.70
C LEU A 193 12.16 -11.70 2.25
N GLY A 194 11.38 -12.25 1.34
CA GLY A 194 11.57 -12.10 -0.10
C GLY A 194 10.22 -12.06 -0.80
N GLU A 195 9.97 -11.01 -1.57
CA GLU A 195 8.75 -10.83 -2.36
C GLU A 195 9.09 -10.43 -3.79
N TYR A 196 8.19 -10.77 -4.70
CA TYR A 196 8.22 -10.39 -6.11
C TYR A 196 6.92 -9.69 -6.46
N HIS A 197 7.04 -8.55 -7.14
CA HIS A 197 5.91 -7.72 -7.55
C HIS A 197 5.90 -7.64 -9.07
N TYR A 198 4.71 -7.86 -9.64
CA TYR A 198 4.47 -7.82 -11.07
C TYR A 198 3.21 -7.01 -11.38
N ASP A 199 3.26 -6.04 -12.29
CA ASP A 199 2.11 -5.33 -12.83
C ASP A 199 2.08 -5.40 -14.36
N GLY A 200 1.03 -6.01 -14.92
CA GLY A 200 0.90 -6.21 -16.36
C GLY A 200 0.72 -4.94 -17.19
N ARG A 201 0.64 -3.76 -16.57
CA ARG A 201 0.67 -2.46 -17.26
C ARG A 201 2.06 -2.07 -17.74
N GLY A 202 3.14 -2.63 -17.18
CA GLY A 202 4.48 -2.22 -17.58
C GLY A 202 4.79 -0.78 -17.15
N GLU A 203 5.57 -0.10 -17.98
CA GLU A 203 5.89 1.35 -17.87
C GLU A 203 4.67 2.29 -17.78
N ASP A 204 3.46 1.83 -18.14
CA ASP A 204 2.22 2.59 -17.97
C ASP A 204 1.66 2.50 -16.53
N ALA A 205 2.27 1.69 -15.67
CA ALA A 205 1.88 1.52 -14.29
C ALA A 205 2.24 2.78 -13.47
N LEU A 206 1.29 3.25 -12.66
CA LEU A 206 1.46 4.42 -11.80
C LEU A 206 1.86 4.00 -10.37
N THR A 207 2.70 2.98 -10.25
CA THR A 207 3.14 2.40 -8.97
C THR A 207 4.65 2.19 -8.98
N PHE A 208 5.26 2.16 -7.79
CA PHE A 208 6.68 1.84 -7.59
C PHE A 208 6.98 0.34 -7.66
N PHE A 209 5.97 -0.47 -8.00
CA PHE A 209 6.03 -1.93 -7.92
C PHE A 209 5.43 -2.53 -9.19
N GLU A 210 6.29 -2.78 -10.19
CA GLU A 210 5.91 -3.28 -11.51
C GLU A 210 6.70 -4.52 -11.97
N ASP A 211 8.04 -4.54 -11.88
CA ASP A 211 8.87 -5.76 -12.02
C ASP A 211 9.98 -5.73 -10.97
N ASP A 212 9.57 -5.85 -9.71
CA ASP A 212 10.42 -5.57 -8.57
C ASP A 212 10.69 -6.81 -7.72
N ILE A 213 11.93 -6.94 -7.25
CA ILE A 213 12.28 -7.88 -6.19
C ILE A 213 12.46 -7.11 -4.89
N ALA A 214 11.69 -7.48 -3.89
CA ALA A 214 11.83 -6.94 -2.54
C ALA A 214 12.46 -7.99 -1.61
N THR A 215 13.39 -7.55 -0.78
CA THR A 215 14.02 -8.38 0.25
C THR A 215 14.06 -7.64 1.56
N GLY A 216 13.95 -8.34 2.68
CA GLY A 216 13.91 -7.68 3.97
C GLY A 216 14.43 -8.51 5.13
N MET A 217 14.70 -7.81 6.22
CA MET A 217 15.03 -8.37 7.52
C MET A 217 14.12 -7.76 8.57
N ARG A 218 13.42 -8.61 9.33
CA ARG A 218 12.62 -8.20 10.48
C ARG A 218 13.27 -8.69 11.77
N PHE A 219 13.44 -7.79 12.73
CA PHE A 219 13.86 -8.13 14.08
C PHE A 219 12.67 -7.97 15.02
N ALA A 220 12.28 -9.05 15.68
CA ALA A 220 11.32 -9.01 16.77
C ALA A 220 12.06 -9.31 18.07
N PHE A 221 12.16 -8.33 18.98
CA PHE A 221 12.98 -8.50 20.20
C PHE A 221 12.29 -9.33 21.27
N ASN A 222 10.97 -9.52 21.14
CA ASN A 222 10.11 -10.22 22.10
C ASN A 222 10.28 -9.71 23.54
N ASP A 223 10.55 -8.41 23.70
CA ASP A 223 10.64 -7.75 25.00
C ASP A 223 9.28 -7.18 25.44
N ALA A 224 9.15 -6.81 26.71
CA ALA A 224 7.90 -6.24 27.25
C ALA A 224 7.51 -4.91 26.57
N GLN A 225 8.47 -4.24 25.95
CA GLN A 225 8.29 -3.01 25.20
C GLN A 225 7.82 -3.23 23.76
N SER A 226 7.69 -4.48 23.31
CA SER A 226 7.38 -4.86 21.92
C SER A 226 8.30 -4.14 20.94
N SER A 227 9.61 -4.18 21.17
CA SER A 227 10.55 -3.58 20.24
C SER A 227 10.62 -4.40 18.96
N GLU A 228 10.57 -3.71 17.83
CA GLU A 228 10.68 -4.30 16.50
C GLU A 228 11.43 -3.38 15.54
N ALA A 229 12.01 -3.97 14.49
CA ALA A 229 12.58 -3.23 13.38
C ALA A 229 12.41 -4.02 12.07
N LEU A 230 12.07 -3.33 11.00
CA LEU A 230 12.03 -3.85 9.64
C LEU A 230 12.97 -3.03 8.76
N MET A 231 13.82 -3.71 8.01
CA MET A 231 14.62 -3.11 6.96
C MET A 231 14.32 -3.83 5.66
N GLY A 232 14.03 -3.05 4.62
CA GLY A 232 13.50 -3.53 3.36
C GLY A 232 14.16 -2.88 2.17
N LEU A 233 14.62 -3.66 1.21
CA LEU A 233 15.16 -3.17 -0.06
C LEU A 233 14.33 -3.70 -1.21
N ILE A 234 13.73 -2.80 -1.96
CA ILE A 234 13.01 -3.07 -3.21
C ILE A 234 13.92 -2.66 -4.36
N TRP A 235 14.01 -3.52 -5.37
CA TRP A 235 14.86 -3.33 -6.54
C TRP A 235 14.09 -3.58 -7.83
N ASP A 236 13.97 -2.53 -8.62
CA ASP A 236 13.43 -2.55 -9.97
C ASP A 236 14.42 -3.26 -10.90
N ARG A 237 13.95 -4.36 -11.51
CA ARG A 237 14.79 -5.23 -12.34
C ARG A 237 15.09 -4.65 -13.73
N ASP A 238 14.27 -3.73 -14.20
CA ASP A 238 14.38 -3.14 -15.53
C ASP A 238 15.18 -1.83 -15.48
N SER A 239 14.84 -0.92 -14.55
CA SER A 239 15.51 0.38 -14.42
C SER A 239 16.76 0.34 -13.53
N GLY A 240 16.82 -0.59 -12.57
CA GLY A 240 17.88 -0.67 -11.57
C GLY A 240 17.69 0.24 -10.35
N GLY A 241 16.59 1.00 -10.31
CA GLY A 241 16.19 1.83 -9.18
C GLY A 241 16.02 1.01 -7.91
N LYS A 242 16.37 1.60 -6.76
CA LYS A 242 16.27 0.93 -5.45
C LYS A 242 15.57 1.79 -4.43
N PHE A 243 14.65 1.20 -3.70
CA PHE A 243 13.95 1.85 -2.60
C PHE A 243 14.24 1.11 -1.29
N LEU A 244 14.88 1.80 -0.35
CA LEU A 244 15.18 1.29 0.99
C LEU A 244 14.18 1.89 1.98
N LYS A 245 13.40 1.02 2.63
CA LYS A 245 12.56 1.37 3.79
C LYS A 245 13.20 0.84 5.07
N ILE A 246 13.17 1.67 6.11
CA ILE A 246 13.57 1.29 7.47
C ILE A 246 12.46 1.73 8.40
N GLU A 247 11.98 0.83 9.23
CA GLU A 247 10.97 1.08 10.25
C GLU A 247 11.45 0.47 11.57
N ALA A 248 11.24 1.17 12.67
CA ALA A 248 11.48 0.62 13.99
C ALA A 248 10.52 1.23 15.00
N SER A 249 10.02 0.41 15.92
CA SER A 249 9.09 0.87 16.95
C SER A 249 9.47 0.29 18.32
N ARG A 250 9.17 1.03 19.39
CA ARG A 250 9.34 0.57 20.77
C ARG A 250 8.50 1.39 21.75
N ARG A 251 7.87 0.72 22.72
CA ARG A 251 7.24 1.40 23.87
C ARG A 251 8.26 1.92 24.89
N ILE A 252 8.03 3.13 25.39
CA ILE A 252 8.81 3.76 26.46
C ILE A 252 7.89 3.91 27.69
N GLY A 253 8.16 3.10 28.72
CA GLY A 253 7.22 2.99 29.84
C GLY A 253 5.88 2.40 29.38
N ASN A 254 4.78 2.89 29.94
CA ASN A 254 3.43 2.40 29.62
C ASN A 254 2.68 3.30 28.65
N ASP A 255 3.08 4.57 28.55
CA ASP A 255 2.24 5.60 27.94
C ASP A 255 2.86 6.17 26.65
N TRP A 256 4.13 5.88 26.36
CA TRP A 256 4.81 6.43 25.20
C TRP A 256 5.16 5.35 24.17
N LEU A 257 5.02 5.69 22.90
CA LEU A 257 5.49 4.92 21.75
C LEU A 257 6.50 5.77 20.99
N LEU A 258 7.69 5.22 20.74
CA LEU A 258 8.70 5.81 19.86
C LEU A 258 8.71 5.01 18.56
N GLU A 259 8.58 5.70 17.45
CA GLU A 259 8.65 5.15 16.09
C GLU A 259 9.72 5.89 15.29
N MET A 260 10.37 5.18 14.40
CA MET A 260 11.36 5.69 13.47
C MET A 260 11.06 5.15 12.09
N GLU A 261 11.04 6.04 11.11
CA GLU A 261 10.82 5.68 9.71
C GLU A 261 11.88 6.34 8.85
N GLY A 262 12.44 5.59 7.91
CA GLY A 262 13.40 6.07 6.94
C GLY A 262 13.04 5.60 5.56
N ARG A 263 13.16 6.49 4.58
CA ARG A 263 12.90 6.24 3.17
C ARG A 263 14.06 6.79 2.35
N PHE A 264 14.66 5.94 1.52
CA PHE A 264 15.81 6.31 0.70
C PHE A 264 15.68 5.73 -0.70
N LEU A 265 15.88 6.56 -1.72
CA LEU A 265 15.82 6.17 -3.12
C LEU A 265 17.20 6.28 -3.77
N PHE A 266 17.62 5.23 -4.48
CA PHE A 266 18.93 5.18 -5.13
C PHE A 266 18.79 4.80 -6.60
N ASP A 267 19.68 5.35 -7.43
CA ASP A 267 19.83 4.98 -8.84
C ASP A 267 18.53 5.08 -9.69
N MET A 268 17.58 5.94 -9.30
CA MET A 268 16.32 6.10 -10.02
C MET A 268 16.55 6.61 -11.45
N SER A 269 15.97 5.91 -12.42
CA SER A 269 16.00 6.33 -13.83
C SER A 269 15.13 7.57 -14.04
N PRO A 270 15.50 8.55 -14.88
CA PRO A 270 14.62 9.66 -15.23
C PRO A 270 13.27 9.28 -15.86
N SER A 271 13.11 8.05 -16.34
CA SER A 271 11.85 7.50 -16.84
C SER A 271 10.94 6.94 -15.73
N ASP A 272 11.52 6.65 -14.56
CA ASP A 272 10.81 6.03 -13.44
C ASP A 272 9.88 7.06 -12.76
N PRO A 273 8.60 6.73 -12.50
CA PRO A 273 7.70 7.58 -11.72
C PRO A 273 8.28 8.02 -10.37
N ALA A 274 9.12 7.20 -9.72
CA ALA A 274 9.79 7.49 -8.46
C ALA A 274 10.92 8.53 -8.57
N PHE A 275 11.39 8.85 -9.78
CA PHE A 275 12.51 9.77 -9.99
C PHE A 275 12.29 11.15 -9.37
N ALA A 276 11.05 11.64 -9.39
CA ALA A 276 10.72 12.94 -8.79
C ALA A 276 11.00 12.96 -7.28
N LEU A 277 10.88 11.80 -6.62
CA LEU A 277 11.08 11.63 -5.18
C LEU A 277 12.53 11.30 -4.83
N SER A 278 13.39 10.99 -5.82
CA SER A 278 14.73 10.45 -5.61
C SER A 278 15.74 11.43 -4.98
N ARG A 279 15.30 12.63 -4.61
CA ARG A 279 16.12 13.67 -3.95
C ARG A 279 15.60 14.05 -2.57
N ASP A 280 14.52 13.42 -2.14
CA ASP A 280 13.79 13.76 -0.94
C ASP A 280 13.89 12.62 0.09
N ASP A 281 15.08 11.99 0.20
CA ASP A 281 15.36 11.00 1.26
C ASP A 281 15.10 11.60 2.64
N TYR A 282 14.51 10.82 3.53
CA TYR A 282 14.16 11.31 4.87
C TYR A 282 14.28 10.24 5.96
N LEU A 283 14.38 10.74 7.19
CA LEU A 283 14.30 9.99 8.42
C LEU A 283 13.40 10.77 9.38
N GLU A 284 12.37 10.11 9.89
CA GLU A 284 11.40 10.64 10.81
C GLU A 284 11.44 9.90 12.15
N LEU A 285 11.10 10.63 13.20
CA LEU A 285 11.03 10.12 14.55
C LEU A 285 9.73 10.62 15.18
N PHE A 286 8.84 9.70 15.51
CA PHE A 286 7.57 9.99 16.15
C PHE A 286 7.61 9.60 17.62
N LEU A 287 7.11 10.49 18.48
CA LEU A 287 6.95 10.19 19.90
C LEU A 287 5.50 10.45 20.29
N THR A 288 4.74 9.37 20.44
CA THR A 288 3.31 9.40 20.69
C THR A 288 3.01 9.11 22.15
N TYR A 289 2.15 9.93 22.78
CA TYR A 289 1.66 9.73 24.14
C TYR A 289 0.22 9.22 24.12
N ASN A 290 -0.03 8.13 24.83
CA ASN A 290 -1.34 7.50 24.99
C ASN A 290 -1.86 7.74 26.41
N PHE A 291 -3.09 8.25 26.53
CA PHE A 291 -3.76 8.58 27.79
C PHE A 291 -4.87 7.59 28.15
#